data_AF-A0A7C4KIN4-F1
#
_entry.id   AF-A0A7C4KIN4-F1
#
_cell.length_a   1.000
_cell.length_b   1.000
_cell.length_c   1.000
_cell.angle_alpha   90.00
_cell.angle_beta   90.00
_cell.angle_gamma   90.00
#
_symmetry.space_group_name_H-M   'P 1'
#
loop_
_entity.id
_entity.type
_entity.pdbx_description
1 polymer ?
#
loop_
_entity_poly.entity_id
_entity_poly.type
_entity_poly.pdbx_seq_one_letter_code
_entity_poly.pdbx_strand_id
1 'polypeptide(L)'
;MVQSSPAEGGTIAFAGLLVLPSGERQTVILSWRPPSRVVRQTEEGWVYALRVQKQPGVVRSGLRLIVQIPEGMKARPVDGWRSGPQPGEWVWEGWLEETTDFRLVFR
;
A
#
# COMPACT_ATOMS: atom_id res chain seq x y z
N MET A 1 2.73 -17.67 1.12
CA MET A 1 2.18 -17.36 2.46
C MET A 1 2.78 -16.04 2.91
N VAL A 2 1.98 -15.07 3.37
CA VAL A 2 2.47 -13.78 3.87
C VAL A 2 2.48 -13.81 5.39
N GLN A 3 3.58 -13.38 5.99
CA GLN A 3 3.79 -13.35 7.44
C GLN A 3 3.94 -11.90 7.89
N SER A 4 3.41 -11.60 9.08
CA SER A 4 3.63 -10.32 9.76
C SER A 4 4.73 -10.47 10.81
N SER A 5 5.61 -9.48 10.90
CA SER A 5 6.67 -9.43 11.91
C SER A 5 7.01 -7.98 12.28
N PRO A 6 7.51 -7.71 13.50
CA PRO A 6 8.06 -6.41 13.84
C PRO A 6 9.21 -6.05 12.88
N ALA A 7 9.30 -4.78 12.49
CA ALA A 7 10.33 -4.26 11.60
C ALA A 7 10.91 -2.94 12.12
N GLU A 8 11.90 -2.39 11.41
CA GLU A 8 12.61 -1.18 11.81
C GLU A 8 11.68 0.03 11.97
N GLY A 9 12.08 0.98 12.83
CA GLY A 9 11.32 2.21 13.05
C GLY A 9 9.94 2.02 13.69
N GLY A 10 9.69 0.88 14.35
CA GLY A 10 8.40 0.55 14.95
C GLY A 10 7.31 0.20 13.93
N THR A 11 7.72 -0.20 12.72
CA THR A 11 6.81 -0.66 11.67
C THR A 11 6.50 -2.15 11.83
N ILE A 12 5.47 -2.62 11.12
CA ILE A 12 5.16 -4.05 11.00
C ILE A 12 5.39 -4.41 9.54
N ALA A 13 6.34 -5.32 9.29
CA ALA A 13 6.60 -5.83 7.96
C ALA A 13 5.59 -6.93 7.61
N PHE A 14 5.11 -6.87 6.36
CA PHE A 14 4.33 -7.92 5.73
C PHE A 14 5.16 -8.47 4.58
N ALA A 15 5.67 -9.69 4.75
CA ALA A 15 6.60 -10.28 3.79
C ALA A 15 6.11 -11.67 3.38
N GLY A 16 6.34 -12.00 2.11
CA GLY A 16 6.13 -13.34 1.58
C GLY A 16 7.20 -13.66 0.56
N LEU A 17 7.59 -14.92 0.47
CA LEU A 17 8.44 -15.42 -0.60
C LEU A 17 7.55 -15.93 -1.73
N LEU A 18 7.85 -15.48 -2.95
CA LEU A 18 7.24 -15.99 -4.17
C LEU A 18 8.35 -16.50 -5.07
N VAL A 19 8.26 -17.76 -5.50
CA VAL A 19 9.17 -18.35 -6.47
C VAL A 19 8.44 -18.43 -7.80
N LEU A 20 8.97 -17.73 -8.80
CA LEU A 20 8.43 -17.68 -10.16
C LEU A 20 9.32 -18.51 -11.09
N PRO A 21 8.77 -19.51 -11.81
CA PRO A 21 9.48 -20.18 -12.88
C PRO A 21 9.89 -19.20 -14.00
N SER A 22 10.95 -19.54 -14.72
CA SER A 22 11.46 -18.68 -15.80
C SER A 22 10.42 -18.48 -16.90
N GLY A 23 10.15 -17.22 -17.25
CA GLY A 23 9.21 -16.84 -18.32
C GLY A 23 7.74 -16.75 -17.89
N GLU A 24 7.41 -17.07 -16.64
CA GLU A 24 6.03 -16.97 -16.15
C GLU A 24 5.69 -15.59 -15.57
N ARG A 25 4.39 -15.26 -15.60
CA ARG A 25 3.81 -14.09 -14.93
C ARG A 25 2.80 -14.56 -13.90
N GLN A 26 2.96 -14.11 -12.66
CA GLN A 26 1.99 -14.35 -11.59
C GLN A 26 1.47 -13.03 -11.03
N THR A 27 0.16 -12.96 -10.81
CA THR A 27 -0.48 -11.88 -10.05
C THR A 27 -0.71 -12.38 -8.63
N VAL A 28 -0.21 -11.63 -7.65
CA VAL A 28 -0.39 -11.94 -6.23
C VAL A 28 -1.29 -10.88 -5.64
N ILE A 29 -2.44 -11.29 -5.11
CA ILE A 29 -3.39 -10.40 -4.45
C ILE A 29 -3.19 -10.56 -2.95
N LEU A 30 -2.82 -9.47 -2.29
CA LEU A 30 -2.70 -9.41 -0.84
C LEU A 30 -3.82 -8.53 -0.31
N SER A 31 -4.67 -9.10 0.55
CA SER A 31 -5.72 -8.37 1.26
C SER A 31 -5.44 -8.41 2.76
N TRP A 32 -5.54 -7.27 3.41
CA TRP A 32 -5.18 -7.15 4.81
C TRP A 32 -5.94 -6.01 5.48
N ARG A 33 -6.21 -6.16 6.77
CA ARG A 33 -6.76 -5.12 7.64
C ARG A 33 -5.63 -4.48 8.44
N PRO A 34 -5.27 -3.21 8.16
CA PRO A 34 -4.24 -2.54 8.94
C PRO A 34 -4.58 -2.47 10.42
N PRO A 35 -3.58 -2.51 11.33
CA PRO A 35 -3.79 -2.13 12.71
C PRO A 35 -4.12 -0.64 12.71
N SER A 36 -4.94 -0.22 13.67
CA SER A 36 -5.36 1.18 13.81
C SER A 36 -4.21 2.19 13.81
N ARG A 37 -3.01 1.77 14.21
CA ARG A 37 -1.79 2.60 14.29
C ARG A 37 -1.19 3.02 12.93
N VAL A 38 -1.61 2.42 11.82
CA VAL A 38 -1.15 2.80 10.47
C VAL A 38 -1.81 4.10 10.00
N VAL A 39 -2.93 4.47 10.62
CA VAL A 39 -3.56 5.78 10.43
C VAL A 39 -3.19 6.65 11.63
N ARG A 40 -2.70 7.86 11.37
CA ARG A 40 -2.36 8.84 12.42
C ARG A 40 -3.16 10.12 12.19
N GLN A 41 -3.67 10.70 13.27
CA GLN A 41 -4.27 12.03 13.21
C GLN A 41 -3.16 13.08 13.26
N THR A 42 -3.16 14.01 12.31
CA THR A 42 -2.25 15.16 12.22
C THR A 42 -3.08 16.44 12.07
N GLU A 43 -2.42 17.60 12.01
CA GLU A 43 -3.08 18.89 11.74
C GLU A 43 -3.77 18.94 10.37
N GLU A 44 -3.32 18.12 9.41
CA GLU A 44 -3.88 18.05 8.05
C GLU A 44 -5.13 17.14 7.95
N GLY A 45 -5.36 16.31 8.97
CA GLY A 45 -6.40 15.28 8.99
C GLY A 45 -5.87 13.91 9.39
N TRP A 46 -6.55 12.86 8.96
CA TRP A 46 -6.07 11.48 9.12
C TRP A 46 -5.13 11.13 7.98
N VAL A 47 -3.94 10.63 8.34
CA VAL A 47 -2.89 10.27 7.40
C VAL A 47 -2.68 8.77 7.44
N TYR A 48 -2.91 8.11 6.30
CA TYR A 48 -2.48 6.75 6.03
C TYR A 48 -1.09 6.79 5.39
N ALA A 49 -0.15 6.01 5.93
CA ALA A 49 1.20 5.88 5.40
C ALA A 49 1.57 4.40 5.20
N LEU A 50 2.07 4.06 4.02
CA LEU A 50 2.50 2.72 3.66
C LEU A 50 3.83 2.78 2.92
N ARG A 51 4.83 2.04 3.39
CA ARG A 51 6.06 1.79 2.65
C ARG A 51 5.96 0.47 1.91
N VAL A 52 6.22 0.47 0.61
CA VAL A 52 6.34 -0.76 -0.17
C VAL A 52 7.75 -0.87 -0.72
N GLN A 53 8.38 -2.01 -0.44
CA GLN A 53 9.73 -2.31 -0.90
C GLN A 53 9.68 -3.50 -1.86
N LYS A 54 10.27 -3.34 -3.05
CA LYS A 54 10.49 -4.47 -3.96
C LYS A 54 11.64 -5.34 -3.45
N GLN A 55 11.61 -6.63 -3.80
CA GLN A 55 12.73 -7.51 -3.53
C GLN A 55 13.98 -7.07 -4.33
N PRO A 56 15.19 -7.15 -3.75
CA PRO A 56 16.43 -7.00 -4.49
C PRO A 56 16.47 -7.96 -5.69
N GLY A 57 16.99 -7.50 -6.83
CA GLY A 57 17.07 -8.30 -8.06
C GLY A 57 15.84 -8.24 -8.97
N VAL A 58 14.71 -7.70 -8.51
CA VAL A 58 13.56 -7.41 -9.37
C VAL A 58 13.72 -6.03 -10.00
N VAL A 59 13.68 -5.92 -11.34
CA VAL A 59 13.86 -4.64 -12.04
C VAL A 59 12.67 -3.70 -11.77
N ARG A 60 11.44 -4.21 -11.95
CA ARG A 60 10.20 -3.48 -11.64
C ARG A 60 9.09 -4.45 -11.27
N SER A 61 8.17 -4.01 -10.42
CA SER A 61 6.96 -4.76 -10.07
C SER A 61 5.72 -3.90 -10.33
N GLY A 62 4.72 -4.46 -11.00
CA GLY A 62 3.42 -3.79 -11.12
C GLY A 62 2.74 -3.80 -9.76
N LEU A 63 2.30 -2.65 -9.28
CA LEU A 63 1.65 -2.49 -8.00
C LEU A 63 0.32 -1.77 -8.17
N ARG A 64 -0.73 -2.33 -7.59
CA ARG A 64 -2.04 -1.70 -7.45
C ARG A 64 -2.40 -1.69 -5.98
N LEU A 65 -2.55 -0.49 -5.41
CA LEU A 65 -2.99 -0.27 -4.03
C LEU A 65 -4.44 0.16 -4.04
N ILE A 66 -5.23 -0.42 -3.14
CA ILE A 66 -6.63 -0.05 -2.92
C ILE A 66 -6.79 0.24 -1.43
N VAL A 67 -7.18 1.48 -1.11
CA VAL A 67 -7.41 1.95 0.26
C VAL A 67 -8.88 2.32 0.38
N GLN A 68 -9.54 1.75 1.38
CA GLN A 68 -10.91 2.08 1.73
C GLN A 68 -10.89 3.07 2.91
N ILE A 69 -11.31 4.30 2.68
CA ILE A 69 -11.49 5.28 3.77
C ILE A 69 -12.90 5.16 4.38
N PRO A 70 -13.09 5.58 5.65
CA PRO A 70 -14.40 5.58 6.29
C PRO A 70 -15.42 6.43 5.53
N GLU A 71 -16.69 6.04 5.63
CA GLU A 71 -17.79 6.80 5.03
C GLU A 71 -17.86 8.23 5.59
N GLY A 72 -18.20 9.19 4.72
CA GLY A 72 -18.29 10.61 5.07
C GLY A 72 -16.95 11.35 5.04
N MET A 73 -15.81 10.65 5.01
CA MET A 73 -14.49 11.28 4.86
C MET A 73 -14.15 11.53 3.40
N LYS A 74 -13.43 12.62 3.14
CA LYS A 74 -12.90 12.99 1.82
C LYS A 74 -11.38 12.94 1.86
N ALA A 75 -10.79 12.14 0.97
CA ALA A 75 -9.35 12.22 0.76
C ALA A 75 -8.98 13.34 -0.20
N ARG A 76 -7.79 13.88 -0.02
CA ARG A 76 -7.13 14.71 -1.04
C ARG A 76 -6.31 13.78 -1.94
N PRO A 77 -6.47 13.83 -3.27
CA PRO A 77 -5.58 13.13 -4.18
C PRO A 77 -4.18 13.70 -4.01
N VAL A 78 -3.24 12.85 -3.60
CA VAL A 78 -1.81 13.14 -3.56
C VAL A 78 -1.13 12.08 -4.45
N ASP A 79 0.02 12.35 -5.05
CA ASP A 79 0.94 11.34 -5.62
C ASP A 79 0.31 10.22 -6.46
N GLY A 80 -0.60 10.54 -7.40
CA GLY A 80 -1.19 9.58 -8.33
C GLY A 80 -2.37 8.76 -7.79
N TRP A 81 -2.84 9.04 -6.57
CA TRP A 81 -4.09 8.48 -6.05
C TRP A 81 -5.31 9.01 -6.80
N ARG A 82 -6.24 8.12 -7.13
CA ARG A 82 -7.53 8.44 -7.77
C ARG A 82 -8.69 7.78 -7.03
N SER A 83 -9.90 8.34 -7.13
CA SER A 83 -11.10 7.70 -6.62
C SER A 83 -11.38 6.38 -7.37
N GLY A 84 -11.70 5.34 -6.62
CA GLY A 84 -12.12 4.04 -7.14
C GLY A 84 -13.63 4.01 -7.50
N PRO A 85 -14.11 2.87 -8.00
CA PRO A 85 -15.51 2.68 -8.36
C PRO A 85 -16.46 2.64 -7.15
N GLN A 86 -15.96 2.27 -5.96
CA GLN A 86 -16.79 2.23 -4.74
C GLN A 86 -16.66 3.52 -3.91
N PRO A 87 -17.72 3.92 -3.18
CA PRO A 87 -17.64 5.05 -2.25
C PRO A 87 -16.52 4.86 -1.22
N GLY A 88 -15.66 5.87 -1.06
CA GLY A 88 -14.52 5.81 -0.14
C GLY A 88 -13.34 4.96 -0.63
N GLU A 89 -13.41 4.37 -1.83
CA GLU A 89 -12.28 3.66 -2.41
C GLU A 89 -11.30 4.64 -3.06
N TRP A 90 -10.02 4.47 -2.76
CA TRP A 90 -8.92 5.19 -3.37
C TRP A 90 -7.91 4.20 -3.93
N VAL A 91 -7.49 4.44 -5.17
CA VAL A 91 -6.64 3.54 -5.94
C VAL A 91 -5.38 4.25 -6.37
N TRP A 92 -4.24 3.59 -6.19
CA TRP A 92 -2.99 3.94 -6.83
C TRP A 92 -2.54 2.77 -7.70
N GLU A 93 -2.00 3.04 -8.88
CA GLU A 93 -1.53 2.00 -9.80
C GLU A 93 -0.31 2.49 -10.57
N GLY A 94 0.74 1.67 -10.61
CA GLY A 94 1.99 2.03 -11.26
C GLY A 94 3.07 0.95 -11.18
N TRP A 95 4.26 1.31 -11.62
CA TRP A 95 5.45 0.48 -11.53
C TRP A 95 6.27 0.86 -10.30
N LEU A 96 6.66 -0.14 -9.52
CA LEU A 96 7.57 0.00 -8.39
C LEU A 96 8.99 -0.36 -8.86
N GLU A 97 9.82 0.67 -9.03
CA GLU A 97 11.24 0.54 -9.44
C GLU A 97 12.21 0.70 -8.26
N GLU A 98 11.75 1.31 -7.17
CA GLU A 98 12.50 1.51 -5.94
C GLU A 98 11.59 1.35 -4.72
N THR A 99 12.12 1.56 -3.51
CA THR A 99 11.26 1.62 -2.32
C THR A 99 10.45 2.90 -2.38
N THR A 100 9.13 2.80 -2.23
CA THR A 100 8.24 3.96 -2.35
C THR A 100 7.38 4.08 -1.11
N ASP A 101 7.29 5.32 -0.61
CA ASP A 101 6.40 5.70 0.48
C ASP A 101 5.11 6.29 -0.10
N PHE A 102 3.99 5.66 0.23
CA PHE A 102 2.66 6.09 -0.17
C PHE A 102 1.98 6.80 0.98
N ARG A 103 1.38 7.96 0.68
CA ARG A 103 0.62 8.76 1.64
C ARG A 103 -0.77 9.08 1.08
N LEU A 104 -1.80 8.92 1.92
CA LEU A 104 -3.15 9.37 1.64
C LEU A 104 -3.67 10.15 2.85
N VAL A 105 -4.17 11.36 2.61
CA VAL A 105 -4.70 12.25 3.67
C VAL A 105 -6.21 12.42 3.48
N PHE A 106 -6.98 12.20 4.55
CA PHE A 106 -8.44 12.28 4.53
C PHE A 106 -9.03 12.94 5.78
N ARG A 107 -10.19 13.57 5.63
CA ARG A 107 -10.89 14.32 6.69
C ARG A 107 -12.40 14.25 6.53
#